data_AF-A0A270PK02-F1
#
_entry.id   AF-A0A270PK02-F1
#
_cell.length_a   1.000
_cell.length_b   1.000
_cell.length_c   1.000
_cell.angle_alpha   90.00
_cell.angle_beta   90.00
_cell.angle_gamma   90.00
#
_symmetry.space_group_name_H-M   'P 1'
#
loop_
_entity.id
_entity.type
_entity.pdbx_description
1 polymer ?
#
loop_
_entity_poly.entity_id
_entity_poly.type
_entity_poly.pdbx_seq_one_letter_code
_entity_poly.pdbx_strand_id
1 'polypeptide(L)'
;MMLAPDDKNSVLSEVSEQKRKGIAYSAYGYDDGGESHLGHNGELRDSLPGHYFLGKGYRMFNAQLMRFHSPDGASWSPFGEGG
;
A
#
# COMPACT_ATOMS: atom_id res chain seq x y z
N MET A 1 9.15 -9.98 -13.64
CA MET A 1 8.14 -8.91 -13.69
C MET A 1 8.87 -7.58 -13.66
N MET A 2 8.47 -6.64 -14.52
CA MET A 2 8.97 -5.26 -14.54
C MET A 2 7.86 -4.33 -14.07
N LEU A 3 8.21 -3.35 -13.24
CA LEU A 3 7.27 -2.35 -12.69
C LEU A 3 7.59 -0.98 -13.29
N ALA A 4 6.54 -0.23 -13.60
CA ALA A 4 6.64 1.15 -14.06
C ALA A 4 5.99 2.08 -13.01
N PRO A 5 6.78 2.63 -12.07
CA PRO A 5 6.28 3.51 -11.03
C PRO A 5 6.18 4.98 -11.48
N ASP A 6 5.42 5.78 -10.73
CA ASP A 6 5.44 7.25 -10.77
C ASP A 6 6.58 7.85 -9.93
N ASP A 7 6.61 9.18 -9.81
CA ASP A 7 7.60 9.93 -9.00
C ASP A 7 7.47 9.70 -7.49
N LYS A 8 6.33 9.15 -7.04
CA LYS A 8 6.06 8.74 -5.66
C LYS A 8 6.23 7.24 -5.45
N ASN A 9 6.79 6.52 -6.42
CA ASN A 9 6.97 5.07 -6.43
C ASN A 9 5.67 4.25 -6.52
N SER A 10 4.51 4.86 -6.77
CA SER A 10 3.27 4.10 -6.98
C SER A 10 3.36 3.33 -8.31
N VAL A 11 3.13 2.02 -8.28
CA VAL A 11 3.23 1.17 -9.48
C VAL A 11 2.04 1.43 -10.43
N LEU A 12 2.26 2.16 -11.52
CA LEU A 12 1.20 2.47 -12.50
C LEU A 12 1.03 1.38 -13.57
N SER A 13 2.06 0.56 -13.80
CA SER A 13 1.96 -0.57 -14.71
C SER A 13 2.87 -1.72 -14.29
N GLU A 14 2.33 -2.94 -14.43
CA GLU A 14 3.03 -4.20 -14.22
C GLU A 14 3.18 -4.93 -15.55
N VAL A 15 4.39 -5.39 -15.86
CA VAL A 15 4.70 -6.09 -17.10
C VAL A 15 5.33 -7.45 -16.80
N SER A 16 4.72 -8.51 -17.32
CA SER A 16 5.24 -9.87 -17.36
C SER A 16 5.48 -10.30 -18.81
N GLU A 17 6.07 -11.49 -19.02
CA GLU A 17 6.29 -12.01 -20.38
C GLU A 17 4.98 -12.18 -21.17
N GLN A 18 3.87 -12.45 -20.48
CA GLN A 18 2.58 -12.72 -21.13
C GLN A 18 1.60 -11.53 -21.11
N LYS A 19 1.78 -10.55 -20.20
CA LYS A 19 0.74 -9.55 -19.93
C LYS A 19 1.33 -8.20 -19.49
N ARG A 20 0.65 -7.13 -19.88
CA ARG A 20 0.80 -5.81 -19.28
C ARG A 20 -0.51 -5.41 -18.61
N LYS A 21 -0.43 -5.01 -17.34
CA LYS A 21 -1.55 -4.48 -16.56
C LYS A 21 -1.28 -3.02 -16.24
N GLY A 22 -2.27 -2.16 -16.49
CA GLY A 22 -2.28 -0.78 -15.97
C GLY A 22 -3.00 -0.75 -14.64
N ILE A 23 -2.56 0.09 -13.72
CA ILE A 23 -3.15 0.25 -12.39
C ILE A 23 -3.48 1.73 -12.19
N ALA A 24 -4.67 1.99 -11.65
CA ALA A 24 -5.09 3.30 -11.19
C ALA A 24 -5.42 3.19 -9.71
N TYR A 25 -4.88 4.11 -8.92
CA TYR A 25 -5.11 4.16 -7.48
C TYR A 25 -6.12 5.25 -7.13
N SER A 26 -6.94 5.00 -6.11
CA SER A 26 -7.67 6.07 -5.42
C SER A 26 -6.70 6.99 -4.66
N ALA A 27 -7.21 8.10 -4.14
CA ALA A 27 -6.41 9.03 -3.32
C ALA A 27 -5.76 8.37 -2.10
N TYR A 28 -6.33 7.26 -1.59
CA TYR A 28 -5.79 6.49 -0.46
C TYR A 28 -5.09 5.20 -0.90
N GLY A 29 -4.82 5.01 -2.18
CA GLY A 29 -4.06 3.86 -2.68
C GLY A 29 -4.88 2.60 -2.95
N TYR A 30 -6.21 2.69 -2.98
CA TYR A 30 -7.06 1.54 -3.31
C TYR A 30 -6.99 1.23 -4.80
N ASP A 31 -6.85 -0.04 -5.14
CA ASP A 31 -7.01 -0.62 -6.48
C ASP A 31 -7.61 -2.03 -6.37
N ASP A 32 -8.07 -2.57 -7.49
CA ASP A 32 -8.78 -3.85 -7.56
C ASP A 32 -7.89 -5.08 -7.80
N GLY A 33 -6.57 -4.97 -7.64
CA GLY A 33 -5.68 -6.13 -7.53
C GLY A 33 -4.55 -6.18 -8.56
N GLY A 34 -3.62 -5.25 -8.51
CA GLY A 34 -2.23 -5.46 -8.97
C GLY A 34 -1.63 -6.78 -8.46
N GLU A 35 -0.80 -7.39 -9.29
CA GLU A 35 -0.20 -8.72 -9.11
C GLU A 35 1.16 -8.64 -8.40
N SER A 36 1.79 -7.47 -8.35
CA SER A 36 3.08 -7.27 -7.71
C SER A 36 2.97 -7.05 -6.21
N HIS A 37 4.04 -7.38 -5.49
CA HIS A 37 4.13 -7.13 -4.04
C HIS A 37 4.24 -5.65 -3.69
N LEU A 38 4.56 -4.78 -4.65
CA LEU A 38 4.69 -3.34 -4.41
C LEU A 38 3.53 -2.63 -5.09
N GLY A 39 2.88 -1.69 -4.42
CA GLY A 39 1.76 -0.97 -5.02
C GLY A 39 1.87 0.53 -4.85
N HIS A 40 0.85 1.12 -4.25
CA HIS A 40 0.80 2.55 -3.97
C HIS A 40 1.99 3.00 -3.10
N ASN A 41 2.59 4.14 -3.44
CA ASN A 41 3.77 4.70 -2.76
C ASN A 41 4.99 3.74 -2.66
N GLY A 42 5.03 2.70 -3.50
CA GLY A 42 6.07 1.66 -3.44
C GLY A 42 6.01 0.80 -2.18
N GLU A 43 4.86 0.77 -1.49
CA GLU A 43 4.70 0.07 -0.22
C GLU A 43 4.32 -1.40 -0.44
N LEU A 44 4.68 -2.25 0.52
CA LEU A 44 4.40 -3.68 0.46
C LEU A 44 2.89 -3.91 0.57
N ARG A 45 2.33 -4.50 -0.48
CA ARG A 45 0.93 -4.92 -0.55
C ARG A 45 0.75 -6.27 0.14
N ASP A 46 -0.34 -6.40 0.88
CA ASP A 46 -0.80 -7.69 1.37
C ASP A 46 -1.49 -8.51 0.28
N SER A 47 -1.71 -9.80 0.53
CA SER A 47 -2.56 -10.64 -0.32
C SER A 47 -4.00 -10.14 -0.45
N LEU A 48 -4.52 -9.43 0.55
CA LEU A 48 -5.83 -8.80 0.51
C LEU A 48 -5.79 -7.49 -0.30
N PRO A 49 -6.71 -7.27 -1.25
CA PRO A 49 -6.76 -6.03 -2.02
C PRO A 49 -6.84 -4.78 -1.14
N GLY A 50 -6.13 -3.72 -1.53
CA GLY A 50 -6.16 -2.44 -0.82
C GLY A 50 -5.51 -2.44 0.57
N HIS A 51 -4.79 -3.50 0.95
CA HIS A 51 -4.07 -3.57 2.23
C HIS A 51 -2.57 -3.37 2.01
N TYR A 52 -1.97 -2.50 2.81
CA TYR A 52 -0.56 -2.11 2.71
C TYR A 52 0.12 -2.09 4.07
N PHE A 53 1.37 -2.55 4.11
CA PHE A 53 2.23 -2.43 5.28
C PHE A 53 3.03 -1.13 5.23
N LEU A 54 2.55 -0.08 5.91
CA LEU A 54 3.18 1.24 5.92
C LEU A 54 4.10 1.45 7.12
N GLY A 55 4.92 2.50 7.03
CA GLY A 55 5.83 2.88 8.11
C GLY A 55 6.94 1.84 8.28
N LYS A 56 7.49 1.33 7.17
CA LYS A 56 8.50 0.25 7.15
C LYS A 56 7.99 -1.05 7.75
N GLY A 57 6.75 -1.43 7.41
CA GLY A 57 6.13 -2.65 7.91
C GLY A 57 5.50 -2.53 9.29
N TYR A 58 5.45 -1.33 9.86
CA TYR A 58 4.99 -1.12 11.23
C TYR A 58 3.49 -1.38 11.40
N ARG A 59 2.66 -0.88 10.49
CA ARG A 59 1.19 -1.00 10.60
C ARG A 59 0.55 -1.37 9.28
N MET A 60 -0.48 -2.21 9.39
CA MET A 60 -1.39 -2.49 8.29
C MET A 60 -2.33 -1.31 8.08
N PHE A 61 -2.31 -0.75 6.89
CA PHE A 61 -3.21 0.27 6.39
C PHE A 61 -4.20 -0.35 5.40
N ASN A 62 -5.47 -0.01 5.54
CA ASN A 62 -6.52 -0.42 4.63
C ASN A 62 -6.97 0.81 3.83
N ALA A 63 -6.65 0.81 2.54
CA ALA A 63 -6.96 1.87 1.60
C ALA A 63 -8.46 1.99 1.28
N GLN A 64 -9.21 0.91 1.46
CA GLN A 64 -10.67 0.91 1.29
C GLN A 64 -11.37 1.58 2.48
N LEU A 65 -10.90 1.30 3.70
CA LEU A 65 -11.39 1.92 4.94
C LEU A 65 -10.70 3.24 5.28
N MET A 66 -9.64 3.59 4.53
CA MET A 66 -8.84 4.81 4.70
C MET A 66 -8.23 4.94 6.11
N ARG A 67 -7.85 3.82 6.73
CA ARG A 67 -7.33 3.80 8.12
C ARG A 67 -6.37 2.65 8.39
N PHE A 68 -5.62 2.78 9.48
CA PHE A 68 -4.84 1.69 10.05
C PHE A 68 -5.73 0.70 10.82
N HIS A 69 -5.31 -0.56 10.86
CA HIS A 69 -5.95 -1.62 11.65
C HIS A 69 -5.62 -1.56 13.15
N SER A 70 -4.62 -0.76 13.53
CA SER A 70 -4.21 -0.55 14.91
C SER A 70 -3.89 0.94 15.18
N PRO A 71 -4.05 1.41 16.44
CA PRO A 71 -3.56 2.72 16.84
C PRO A 71 -2.03 2.80 16.74
N ASP A 72 -1.48 4.00 16.86
CA ASP A 72 -0.04 4.16 17.07
C ASP A 72 0.36 3.56 18.42
N GLY A 73 1.51 2.90 18.44
CA GLY A 73 2.09 2.34 19.66
C GLY A 73 2.51 3.44 20.61
N ALA A 74 2.60 3.11 21.91
CA ALA A 74 2.84 4.09 22.98
C ALA A 74 4.04 5.03 22.73
N SER A 75 5.11 4.54 22.09
CA SER A 75 6.31 5.35 21.79
C SER A 75 6.11 6.39 20.69
N TRP A 76 5.11 6.22 19.82
CA TRP A 76 4.82 7.14 18.69
C TRP A 76 3.47 7.83 18.80
N SER A 77 2.58 7.33 19.67
CA SER A 77 1.32 7.99 19.97
C SER A 77 1.59 9.33 20.66
N PRO A 78 0.98 10.44 20.19
CA PRO A 78 1.07 11.72 20.89
C PRO A 78 0.38 11.67 22.27
N PHE A 79 -0.42 10.63 22.53
CA PHE A 79 -1.12 10.37 23.79
C PHE A 79 -0.43 9.28 24.64
N GLY A 80 0.70 8.75 24.19
CA GLY A 80 1.44 7.70 24.90
C GLY A 80 0.63 6.42 25.13
N GLU A 81 0.77 5.82 26.31
CA GLU A 81 -0.01 4.67 26.75
C GLU A 81 -1.50 4.99 27.00
N GLY A 82 -1.86 6.28 27.08
CA GLY A 82 -3.21 6.73 27.43
C GLY A 82 -4.22 6.63 26.28
N GLY A 83 -3.76 6.56 25.03
CA GLY A 83 -4.62 6.61 23.84
C GLY A 83 -5.19 7.97 23.54
#